data_AF-A0AAN8W2W9-F1
#
_entry.id   AF-A0AAN8W2W9-F1
#
_cell.length_a   1.000
_cell.length_b   1.000
_cell.length_c   1.000
_cell.angle_alpha   90.00
_cell.angle_beta   90.00
_cell.angle_gamma   90.00
#
_symmetry.space_group_name_H-M   'P 1'
#
loop_
_entity.id
_entity.type
_entity.pdbx_description
1 polymer ?
#
loop_
_entity_poly.entity_id
_entity_poly.type
_entity_poly.pdbx_seq_one_letter_code
_entity_poly.pdbx_strand_id
1 'polypeptide(L)'
;MNKPDYLRSFQQLKLIACSHFDLIMVLADKLPELLGFSKDLASLEPASKIQLKVLAEEMQAISKGLEKVLQELSLSENDGPVSENFRKALKEFLHYAEAEVRSLASLYSGVGRNVDALIVYFGEDPAKCPFEHVVSTLLNFVRLFNRAHEENCKQLELERKKANKEDSTEKLKKTPLQILEHLEHMPIKSGING
;
A
#
# COMPACT_ATOMS: atom_id res chain seq x y z
N MET A 1 11.36 24.29 -32.12
CA MET A 1 10.62 23.63 -31.02
C MET A 1 9.14 23.69 -31.38
N ASN A 2 8.52 22.55 -31.72
CA ASN A 2 7.23 22.50 -32.41
C ASN A 2 6.08 22.12 -31.45
N LYS A 3 4.97 22.88 -31.50
CA LYS A 3 3.68 22.63 -30.83
C LYS A 3 3.20 21.16 -30.66
N PRO A 4 3.41 20.22 -31.61
CA PRO A 4 3.02 18.80 -31.47
C PRO A 4 3.61 18.07 -30.25
N ASP A 5 4.80 18.43 -29.77
CA ASP A 5 5.44 17.75 -28.65
C ASP A 5 4.73 18.04 -27.31
N TYR A 6 4.13 19.23 -27.19
CA TYR A 6 3.32 19.60 -26.03
C TYR A 6 2.01 18.82 -26.01
N LEU A 7 1.33 18.65 -27.15
CA LEU A 7 0.06 17.90 -27.18
C LEU A 7 0.24 16.42 -26.83
N ARG A 8 1.33 15.78 -27.28
CA ARG A 8 1.64 14.40 -26.87
C ARG A 8 1.96 14.32 -25.38
N SER A 9 2.80 15.22 -24.88
CA SER A 9 3.13 15.28 -23.46
C SER A 9 1.89 15.56 -22.60
N PHE A 10 0.99 16.43 -23.05
CA PHE A 10 -0.25 16.77 -22.36
C PHE A 10 -1.29 15.66 -22.44
N GLN A 11 -1.39 14.94 -23.57
CA GLN A 11 -2.23 13.75 -23.69
C GLN A 11 -1.71 12.61 -22.82
N GLN A 12 -0.39 12.43 -22.72
CA GLN A 12 0.23 11.44 -21.84
C GLN A 12 0.04 11.82 -20.36
N LEU A 13 0.20 13.10 -20.01
CA LEU A 13 -0.07 13.62 -18.67
C LEU A 13 -1.57 13.51 -18.32
N LYS A 14 -2.46 13.75 -19.28
CA LYS A 14 -3.92 13.63 -19.12
C LYS A 14 -4.37 12.18 -19.06
N LEU A 15 -3.71 11.26 -19.75
CA LEU A 15 -3.97 9.81 -19.68
C LEU A 15 -3.48 9.22 -18.35
N ILE A 16 -2.34 9.70 -17.84
CA ILE A 16 -1.80 9.34 -16.51
C ILE A 16 -2.64 9.96 -15.38
N ALA A 17 -3.15 11.18 -15.55
CA ALA A 17 -4.06 11.80 -14.60
C ALA A 17 -5.46 11.16 -14.64
N CYS A 18 -5.99 10.84 -15.82
CA CYS A 18 -7.29 10.17 -15.99
C CYS A 18 -7.26 8.73 -15.47
N SER A 19 -6.18 7.96 -15.66
CA SER A 19 -6.16 6.57 -15.19
C SER A 19 -6.26 6.46 -13.66
N HIS A 20 -5.69 7.39 -12.91
CA HIS A 20 -5.79 7.40 -11.45
C HIS A 20 -7.09 8.07 -10.96
N PHE A 21 -7.51 9.18 -11.58
CA PHE A 21 -8.71 9.90 -11.17
C PHE A 21 -9.99 9.10 -11.48
N ASP A 22 -10.11 8.56 -12.69
CA ASP A 22 -11.30 7.83 -13.14
C ASP A 22 -11.43 6.50 -12.41
N LEU A 23 -10.32 5.78 -12.18
CA LEU A 23 -10.34 4.53 -11.40
C LEU A 23 -10.83 4.77 -9.97
N ILE A 24 -10.32 5.81 -9.30
CA ILE A 24 -10.70 6.10 -7.91
C ILE A 24 -12.13 6.62 -7.81
N MET A 25 -12.59 7.42 -8.77
CA MET A 25 -13.98 7.85 -8.88
C MET A 25 -14.93 6.67 -9.09
N VAL A 26 -14.60 5.76 -10.01
CA VAL A 26 -15.38 4.55 -10.26
C VAL A 26 -15.40 3.65 -9.03
N LEU A 27 -14.27 3.48 -8.34
CA LEU A 27 -14.22 2.72 -7.09
C LEU A 27 -15.06 3.39 -6.00
N ALA A 28 -15.01 4.72 -5.85
CA ALA A 28 -15.84 5.41 -4.87
C ALA A 28 -17.35 5.30 -5.13
N ASP A 29 -17.76 5.27 -6.40
CA ASP A 29 -19.17 5.14 -6.80
C ASP A 29 -19.67 3.69 -6.80
N LYS A 30 -18.82 2.73 -7.21
CA LYS A 30 -19.22 1.34 -7.44
C LYS A 30 -18.78 0.37 -6.35
N LEU A 31 -17.63 0.59 -5.72
CA LEU A 31 -16.97 -0.33 -4.79
C LEU A 31 -16.22 0.44 -3.67
N PRO A 32 -16.93 1.26 -2.86
CA PRO A 32 -16.30 2.13 -1.87
C PRO A 32 -15.50 1.39 -0.80
N GLU A 33 -15.82 0.12 -0.54
CA GLU A 33 -15.07 -0.77 0.35
C GLU A 33 -13.62 -0.97 -0.08
N LEU A 34 -13.34 -0.89 -1.38
CA LEU A 34 -11.99 -1.05 -1.92
C LEU A 34 -11.11 0.18 -1.70
N LEU A 35 -11.67 1.35 -1.37
CA LEU A 35 -10.87 2.55 -1.08
C LEU A 35 -9.96 2.39 0.14
N GLY A 36 -10.28 1.44 1.02
CA GLY A 36 -9.54 1.14 2.24
C GLY A 36 -8.49 0.03 2.13
N PHE A 37 -8.32 -0.60 0.95
CA PHE A 37 -7.51 -1.83 0.80
C PHE A 37 -6.05 -1.68 1.28
N SER A 38 -5.51 -0.46 1.23
CA SER A 38 -4.14 -0.16 1.67
C SER A 38 -3.92 -0.45 3.16
N LYS A 39 -4.98 -0.48 3.98
CA LYS A 39 -4.93 -0.85 5.39
C LYS A 39 -4.63 -2.34 5.59
N ASP A 40 -5.11 -3.19 4.69
CA ASP A 40 -4.87 -4.64 4.71
C ASP A 40 -3.43 -4.97 4.29
N LEU A 41 -2.73 -4.00 3.70
CA LEU A 41 -1.33 -4.10 3.25
C LEU A 41 -0.36 -3.37 4.20
N ALA A 42 -0.67 -3.26 5.50
CA ALA A 42 0.17 -2.55 6.47
C ALA A 42 1.62 -3.09 6.56
N SER A 43 1.83 -4.37 6.29
CA SER A 43 3.16 -5.01 6.30
C SER A 43 3.97 -4.77 5.02
N LEU A 44 3.44 -4.05 4.03
CA LEU A 44 4.10 -3.87 2.74
C LEU A 44 5.36 -3.00 2.83
N GLU A 45 5.32 -1.93 3.63
CA GLU A 45 6.47 -1.05 3.87
C GLU A 45 7.65 -1.76 4.58
N PRO A 46 7.45 -2.54 5.66
CA PRO A 46 8.55 -3.34 6.21
C PRO A 46 8.97 -4.47 5.26
N ALA A 47 8.04 -5.09 4.53
CA ALA A 47 8.37 -6.13 3.55
C ALA A 47 9.30 -5.60 2.44
N SER A 48 9.12 -4.35 1.99
CA SER A 48 9.96 -3.74 0.95
C SER A 48 11.41 -3.48 1.38
N LYS A 49 11.70 -3.61 2.67
CA LYS A 49 13.04 -3.42 3.25
C LYS A 49 13.78 -4.74 3.45
N ILE A 50 13.09 -5.87 3.29
CA ILE A 50 13.67 -7.20 3.37
C ILE A 50 14.55 -7.42 2.14
N GLN A 51 15.74 -7.98 2.35
CA GLN A 51 16.63 -8.43 1.30
C GLN A 51 16.74 -9.94 1.37
N LEU A 52 16.18 -10.66 0.40
CA LEU A 52 16.15 -12.14 0.45
C LEU A 52 17.56 -12.73 0.36
N LYS A 53 18.48 -12.02 -0.28
CA LYS A 53 19.89 -12.40 -0.34
C LYS A 53 20.52 -12.43 1.06
N VAL A 54 20.34 -11.38 1.85
CA VAL A 54 20.86 -11.32 3.23
C VAL A 54 20.23 -12.42 4.07
N LEU A 55 18.92 -12.65 3.93
CA LEU A 55 18.24 -13.74 4.63
C LEU A 55 18.82 -15.12 4.28
N ALA A 56 19.16 -15.36 3.01
CA ALA A 56 19.81 -16.59 2.57
C ALA A 56 21.23 -16.74 3.16
N GLU A 57 22.00 -15.66 3.18
CA GLU A 57 23.35 -15.62 3.77
C GLU A 57 23.32 -15.94 5.27
N GLU A 58 22.38 -15.35 6.02
CA GLU A 58 22.19 -15.63 7.45
C GLU A 58 21.78 -17.10 7.71
N MET A 59 20.83 -17.63 6.93
CA MET A 59 20.40 -19.03 7.04
C MET A 59 21.57 -19.99 6.77
N GLN A 60 22.40 -19.67 5.77
CA GLN A 60 23.60 -20.45 5.47
C GLN A 60 24.65 -20.35 6.59
N ALA A 61 24.86 -19.16 7.16
CA ALA A 61 25.80 -18.95 8.25
C ALA A 61 25.42 -19.77 9.50
N ILE A 62 24.12 -19.76 9.85
CA ILE A 62 23.58 -20.55 10.97
C ILE A 62 23.79 -22.06 10.72
N SER A 63 23.44 -22.54 9.52
CA SER A 63 23.58 -23.96 9.16
C SER A 63 25.04 -24.41 9.23
N LYS A 64 25.96 -23.63 8.66
CA LYS A 64 27.41 -23.90 8.73
C LYS A 64 27.96 -23.84 10.15
N GLY A 65 27.44 -22.92 10.98
CA GLY A 65 27.81 -22.85 12.40
C GLY A 65 27.47 -24.14 13.12
N LEU A 66 26.25 -24.65 12.93
CA LEU A 66 25.82 -25.92 13.52
C LEU A 66 26.65 -27.11 13.02
N GLU A 67 26.94 -27.18 11.72
CA GLU A 67 27.81 -28.22 11.14
C GLU A 67 29.20 -28.23 11.77
N LYS A 68 29.79 -27.06 12.01
CA LYS A 68 31.10 -26.94 12.68
C LYS A 68 31.04 -27.45 14.12
N VAL A 69 30.00 -27.12 14.86
CA VAL A 69 29.81 -27.61 16.24
C VAL A 69 29.69 -29.15 16.26
N LEU A 70 28.97 -29.73 15.30
CA LEU A 70 28.88 -31.18 15.15
C LEU A 70 30.23 -31.83 14.83
N GLN A 71 31.02 -31.19 13.96
CA GLN A 71 32.38 -31.64 13.65
C GLN A 71 33.30 -31.55 14.88
N GLU A 72 33.26 -30.46 15.65
CA GLU A 72 34.01 -30.32 16.89
C GLU A 72 33.65 -31.39 17.92
N LEU A 73 32.35 -31.73 18.04
CA LEU A 73 31.92 -32.85 18.88
C LEU A 73 32.56 -34.16 18.44
N SER A 74 32.53 -34.47 17.14
CA SER A 74 33.10 -35.70 16.58
C SER A 74 34.62 -35.76 16.75
N LEU A 75 35.33 -34.66 16.52
CA LEU A 75 36.78 -34.61 16.67
C LEU A 75 37.20 -34.79 18.14
N SER A 76 36.44 -34.22 19.08
CA SER A 76 36.75 -34.28 20.50
C SER A 76 36.68 -35.67 21.13
N GLU A 77 36.14 -36.67 20.42
CA GLU A 77 36.16 -38.07 20.85
C GLU A 77 37.59 -38.64 20.92
N ASN A 78 38.50 -38.09 20.10
CA ASN A 78 39.90 -38.51 20.05
C ASN A 78 40.78 -37.89 21.15
N ASP A 79 40.26 -36.90 21.88
CA ASP A 79 41.03 -36.15 22.90
C ASP A 79 41.12 -36.88 24.25
N GLY A 80 40.41 -38.00 24.42
CA GLY A 80 40.43 -38.79 25.65
C GLY A 80 39.65 -38.14 26.81
N PRO A 81 39.97 -38.46 28.09
CA PRO A 81 39.18 -38.04 29.24
C PRO A 81 39.11 -36.52 29.45
N VAL A 82 40.10 -35.76 28.96
CA VAL A 82 40.15 -34.30 29.14
C VAL A 82 38.97 -33.57 28.46
N SER A 83 38.38 -34.15 27.42
CA SER A 83 37.25 -33.58 26.68
C SER A 83 35.87 -34.01 27.19
N GLU A 84 35.78 -34.81 28.26
CA GLU A 84 34.49 -35.37 28.74
C GLU A 84 33.47 -34.28 29.09
N ASN A 85 33.88 -33.28 29.88
CA ASN A 85 33.00 -32.17 30.26
C ASN A 85 32.60 -31.32 29.05
N PHE A 86 33.52 -31.11 28.10
CA PHE A 86 33.23 -30.41 26.83
C PHE A 86 32.17 -31.16 26.02
N ARG A 87 32.36 -32.47 25.80
CA ARG A 87 31.42 -33.31 25.06
C ARG A 87 30.04 -33.35 25.70
N LYS A 88 29.95 -33.39 27.03
CA LYS A 88 28.68 -33.34 27.76
C LYS A 88 27.96 -32.02 27.51
N ALA A 89 28.63 -30.89 27.72
CA ALA A 89 28.05 -29.57 27.50
C ALA A 89 27.63 -29.36 26.03
N LEU A 90 28.45 -29.82 25.09
CA LEU A 90 28.18 -29.67 23.66
C LEU A 90 26.99 -30.50 23.19
N LYS A 91 26.80 -31.72 23.73
CA LYS A 91 25.61 -32.55 23.45
C LYS A 91 24.32 -31.91 23.98
N GLU A 92 24.36 -31.32 25.18
CA GLU A 92 23.22 -30.60 25.74
C GLU A 92 22.87 -29.37 24.89
N PHE A 93 23.87 -28.61 24.45
CA PHE A 93 23.68 -27.49 23.53
C PHE A 93 23.09 -27.94 22.19
N LEU A 94 23.67 -28.98 21.57
CA LEU A 94 23.24 -29.48 20.25
C LEU A 94 21.79 -29.98 20.27
N HIS A 95 21.36 -30.62 21.36
CA HIS A 95 19.98 -31.07 21.49
C HIS A 95 18.96 -29.93 21.28
N TYR A 96 19.26 -28.74 21.83
CA TYR A 96 18.44 -27.54 21.64
C TYR A 96 18.69 -26.89 20.28
N ALA A 97 19.96 -26.64 19.94
CA ALA A 97 20.33 -25.89 18.74
C ALA A 97 19.85 -26.56 17.44
N GLU A 98 19.94 -27.88 17.34
CA GLU A 98 19.44 -28.62 16.17
C GLU A 98 17.92 -28.46 15.99
N ALA A 99 17.16 -28.44 17.09
CA ALA A 99 15.72 -28.25 17.02
C ALA A 99 15.35 -26.85 16.53
N GLU A 100 16.04 -25.82 17.03
CA GLU A 100 15.85 -24.43 16.60
C GLU A 100 16.24 -24.22 15.14
N VAL A 101 17.40 -24.74 14.71
CA VAL A 101 17.85 -24.62 13.32
C VAL A 101 16.90 -25.35 12.36
N ARG A 102 16.37 -26.51 12.76
CA ARG A 102 15.35 -27.23 11.97
C ARG A 102 14.05 -26.41 11.87
N SER A 103 13.60 -25.80 12.96
CA SER A 103 12.43 -24.92 12.96
C SER A 103 12.63 -23.71 12.03
N LEU A 104 13.79 -23.05 12.15
CA LEU A 104 14.16 -21.91 11.32
C LEU A 104 14.25 -22.28 9.83
N ALA A 105 14.83 -23.44 9.50
CA ALA A 105 14.89 -23.94 8.12
C ALA A 105 13.48 -24.18 7.54
N SER A 106 12.53 -24.67 8.35
CA SER A 106 11.14 -24.84 7.93
C SER A 106 10.46 -23.49 7.66
N LEU A 107 10.68 -22.50 8.53
CA LEU A 107 10.19 -21.13 8.32
C LEU A 107 10.78 -20.50 7.06
N TYR A 108 12.09 -20.62 6.85
CA TYR A 108 12.78 -20.12 5.67
C TYR A 108 12.24 -20.75 4.37
N SER A 109 12.01 -22.07 4.37
CA SER A 109 11.35 -22.76 3.26
C SER A 109 9.92 -22.25 3.02
N GLY A 110 9.18 -21.96 4.09
CA GLY A 110 7.87 -21.31 4.02
C GLY A 110 7.93 -19.94 3.35
N VAL A 111 8.91 -19.11 3.69
CA VAL A 111 9.15 -17.80 3.04
C VAL A 111 9.39 -17.99 1.54
N GLY A 112 10.28 -18.91 1.14
CA GLY A 112 10.54 -19.18 -0.28
C GLY A 112 9.28 -19.53 -1.07
N ARG A 113 8.46 -20.46 -0.56
CA ARG A 113 7.19 -20.83 -1.20
C ARG A 113 6.20 -19.67 -1.30
N ASN A 114 6.11 -18.85 -0.27
CA ASN A 114 5.20 -17.70 -0.26
C ASN A 114 5.66 -16.60 -1.23
N VAL A 115 6.98 -16.39 -1.35
CA VAL A 115 7.57 -15.48 -2.33
C VAL A 115 7.25 -15.94 -3.74
N ASP A 116 7.51 -17.21 -4.06
CA ASP A 116 7.21 -17.77 -5.38
C ASP A 116 5.73 -17.65 -5.71
N ALA A 117 4.85 -17.99 -4.76
CA ALA A 117 3.40 -17.86 -4.93
C ALA A 117 2.97 -16.41 -5.18
N LEU A 118 3.56 -15.44 -4.48
CA LEU A 118 3.29 -14.02 -4.68
C LEU A 118 3.70 -13.57 -6.09
N ILE A 119 4.90 -13.96 -6.54
CA ILE A 119 5.40 -13.60 -7.87
C ILE A 119 4.50 -14.20 -8.96
N VAL A 120 4.12 -15.47 -8.82
CA VAL A 120 3.18 -16.15 -9.74
C VAL A 120 1.80 -15.48 -9.74
N TYR A 121 1.31 -15.05 -8.58
CA TYR A 121 0.02 -14.35 -8.48
C TYR A 121 -0.01 -13.06 -9.31
N PHE A 122 1.12 -12.35 -9.40
CA PHE A 122 1.26 -11.17 -10.25
C PHE A 122 1.55 -11.50 -11.73
N GLY A 123 1.56 -12.78 -12.11
CA GLY A 123 1.80 -13.23 -13.48
C GLY A 123 3.27 -13.21 -13.91
N GLU A 124 4.18 -13.08 -12.95
CA GLU A 124 5.63 -13.04 -13.18
C GLU A 124 6.27 -14.43 -13.01
N ASP A 125 7.46 -14.60 -13.57
CA ASP A 125 8.26 -15.84 -13.44
C ASP A 125 9.20 -15.73 -12.22
N PRO A 126 9.05 -16.58 -11.17
CA PRO A 126 9.92 -16.55 -9.99
C PRO A 126 11.40 -16.73 -10.27
N ALA A 127 11.75 -17.39 -11.39
CA ALA A 127 13.15 -17.55 -11.79
C ALA A 127 13.76 -16.27 -12.39
N LYS A 128 12.94 -15.28 -12.73
CA LYS A 128 13.36 -14.06 -13.45
C LYS A 128 12.98 -12.77 -12.74
N CYS A 129 12.02 -12.81 -11.82
CA CYS A 129 11.53 -11.64 -11.12
C CYS A 129 11.91 -11.70 -9.63
N PRO A 130 12.70 -10.74 -9.11
CA PRO A 130 13.04 -10.71 -7.70
C PRO A 130 11.85 -10.23 -6.85
N PHE A 131 11.71 -10.80 -5.65
CA PHE A 131 10.71 -10.41 -4.66
C PHE A 131 10.67 -8.90 -4.41
N GLU A 132 11.85 -8.29 -4.28
CA GLU A 132 12.01 -6.86 -4.01
C GLU A 132 11.37 -6.00 -5.10
N HIS A 133 11.38 -6.48 -6.36
CA HIS A 133 10.72 -5.79 -7.46
C HIS A 133 9.20 -5.81 -7.30
N VAL A 134 8.60 -6.98 -7.05
CA VAL A 134 7.15 -7.13 -6.87
C VAL A 134 6.66 -6.27 -5.71
N VAL A 135 7.33 -6.34 -4.57
CA VAL A 135 6.93 -5.59 -3.37
C VAL A 135 7.13 -4.08 -3.55
N SER A 136 8.22 -3.64 -4.19
CA SER A 136 8.44 -2.23 -4.49
C SER A 136 7.37 -1.67 -5.44
N THR A 137 7.02 -2.42 -6.49
CA THR A 137 5.97 -2.06 -7.43
C THR A 137 4.62 -1.93 -6.73
N LEU A 138 4.25 -2.90 -5.90
CA LEU A 138 3.00 -2.85 -5.12
C LEU A 138 2.99 -1.69 -4.13
N LEU A 139 4.11 -1.42 -3.45
CA LEU A 139 4.23 -0.31 -2.51
C LEU A 139 4.07 1.04 -3.21
N ASN A 140 4.68 1.19 -4.38
CA ASN A 140 4.54 2.40 -5.19
C ASN A 140 3.09 2.58 -5.65
N PHE A 141 2.43 1.51 -6.09
CA PHE A 141 1.00 1.55 -6.43
C PHE A 141 0.15 2.02 -5.24
N VAL A 142 0.32 1.43 -4.06
CA VAL A 142 -0.43 1.81 -2.85
C VAL A 142 -0.20 3.28 -2.49
N ARG A 143 1.05 3.76 -2.56
CA ARG A 143 1.39 5.16 -2.29
C ARG A 143 0.74 6.12 -3.28
N LEU A 144 0.79 5.79 -4.58
CA LEU A 144 0.17 6.59 -5.63
C LEU A 144 -1.35 6.60 -5.51
N PHE A 145 -1.95 5.44 -5.25
CA PHE A 145 -3.39 5.30 -5.03
C PHE A 145 -3.87 6.16 -3.86
N ASN A 146 -3.22 6.03 -2.69
CA ASN A 146 -3.61 6.78 -1.50
C ASN A 146 -3.49 8.29 -1.72
N ARG A 147 -2.42 8.74 -2.39
CA ARG A 147 -2.23 10.15 -2.73
C ARG A 147 -3.36 10.66 -3.64
N ALA A 148 -3.64 9.95 -4.73
CA ALA A 148 -4.68 10.33 -5.68
C ALA A 148 -6.06 10.32 -5.02
N HIS A 149 -6.33 9.37 -4.12
CA HIS A 149 -7.58 9.31 -3.37
C HIS A 149 -7.73 10.52 -2.43
N GLU A 150 -6.67 10.88 -1.70
CA GLU A 150 -6.66 12.06 -0.84
C GLU A 150 -6.86 13.37 -1.63
N GLU A 151 -6.19 13.51 -2.77
CA GLU A 151 -6.33 14.65 -3.68
C GLU A 151 -7.77 14.77 -4.22
N ASN A 152 -8.38 13.65 -4.61
CA ASN A 152 -9.76 13.60 -5.08
C ASN A 152 -10.76 14.01 -4.00
N CYS A 153 -10.60 13.50 -2.77
CA CYS A 153 -11.44 13.90 -1.65
C CYS A 153 -11.36 15.41 -1.38
N LYS A 154 -10.15 15.98 -1.39
CA LYS A 154 -9.95 17.43 -1.21
C LYS A 154 -10.60 18.24 -2.33
N GLN A 155 -10.44 17.82 -3.58
CA GLN A 155 -11.03 18.51 -4.74
C GLN A 155 -12.56 18.49 -4.69
N LEU A 156 -13.17 17.33 -4.40
CA LEU A 156 -14.61 17.18 -4.24
C LEU A 156 -15.16 18.04 -3.10
N GLU A 157 -14.43 18.15 -1.98
CA GLU A 157 -14.82 19.02 -0.87
C GLU A 157 -14.78 20.50 -1.26
N LEU A 158 -13.75 20.93 -2.01
CA LEU A 158 -13.63 22.30 -2.51
C LEU A 158 -14.75 22.64 -3.51
N GLU A 159 -15.09 21.73 -4.42
CA GLU A 159 -16.17 21.90 -5.38
C GLU A 159 -17.54 21.99 -4.70
N ARG A 160 -17.82 21.12 -3.72
CA ARG A 160 -19.04 21.22 -2.90
C ARG A 160 -19.13 22.56 -2.15
N LYS A 161 -18.02 23.04 -1.60
CA LYS A 161 -17.97 24.36 -0.92
C LYS A 161 -18.23 25.51 -1.89
N LYS A 162 -17.76 25.44 -3.14
CA LYS A 162 -18.03 26.46 -4.17
C LYS A 162 -19.49 26.43 -4.62
N ALA A 163 -20.02 25.25 -4.94
CA ALA A 163 -21.42 25.09 -5.34
C ALA A 163 -22.40 25.62 -4.28
N ASN A 164 -22.14 25.35 -2.99
CA ASN A 164 -22.97 25.85 -1.89
C ASN A 164 -22.91 27.38 -1.75
N LYS A 165 -21.76 28.00 -2.03
CA LYS A 165 -21.60 29.47 -1.99
C LYS A 165 -22.27 30.14 -3.18
N GLU A 166 -22.19 29.56 -4.36
CA GLU A 166 -22.86 30.05 -5.58
C GLU A 166 -24.38 29.97 -5.41
N ASP A 167 -24.92 28.85 -4.93
CA ASP A 167 -26.36 28.68 -4.67
C ASP A 167 -26.89 29.65 -3.59
N SER A 168 -26.06 29.99 -2.59
CA SER A 168 -26.40 31.00 -1.56
C SER A 168 -26.40 32.43 -2.12
N THR A 169 -25.45 32.76 -2.98
CA THR A 169 -25.36 34.10 -3.60
C THR A 169 -26.41 34.32 -4.68
N GLU A 170 -26.82 33.28 -5.39
CA GLU A 170 -27.92 33.33 -6.35
C GLU A 170 -29.28 33.46 -5.68
N LYS A 171 -29.49 32.81 -4.52
CA LYS A 171 -30.68 33.00 -3.68
C LYS A 171 -30.78 34.41 -3.08
N LEU A 172 -29.66 35.03 -2.68
CA LEU A 172 -29.65 36.41 -2.18
C LEU A 172 -29.94 37.45 -3.28
N LYS A 173 -29.56 37.20 -4.54
CA LYS A 173 -29.82 38.12 -5.66
C LYS A 173 -31.28 38.11 -6.17
N LYS A 174 -32.09 37.12 -5.80
CA LYS A 174 -33.51 37.03 -6.17
C LYS A 174 -34.46 37.87 -5.29
N THR A 175 -33.94 38.53 -4.25
CA THR A 175 -34.71 39.42 -3.34
C THR A 175 -34.02 40.78 -3.24
N PRO A 176 -34.23 41.67 -4.22
CA PRO A 176 -35.20 42.76 -4.01
C PRO A 176 -36.21 43.00 -5.16
N LEU A 177 -36.19 42.22 -6.24
CA LEU A 177 -37.03 42.47 -7.43
C LEU A 177 -38.44 41.85 -7.35
N GLN A 178 -38.67 40.84 -6.52
CA GLN A 178 -40.00 40.23 -6.35
C GLN A 178 -40.94 41.02 -5.41
N ILE A 179 -40.42 41.98 -4.64
CA ILE A 179 -41.24 42.84 -3.77
C ILE A 179 -41.91 43.98 -4.56
N LEU A 180 -41.30 44.42 -5.67
CA LEU A 180 -41.85 45.53 -6.48
C LEU A 180 -43.07 45.10 -7.33
N GLU A 181 -43.09 43.86 -7.85
CA GLU A 181 -44.25 43.33 -8.61
C GLU A 181 -45.49 43.12 -7.74
N HIS A 182 -45.36 42.98 -6.41
CA HIS A 182 -46.51 42.82 -5.51
C HIS A 182 -47.16 44.16 -5.09
N LEU A 183 -46.55 45.31 -5.36
CA LEU A 183 -47.12 46.63 -5.02
C LEU A 183 -47.94 47.26 -6.16
N GLU A 184 -47.81 46.79 -7.40
CA GLU A 184 -48.60 47.29 -8.54
C GLU A 184 -50.01 46.67 -8.65
N HIS A 185 -50.33 45.66 -7.82
CA HIS A 185 -51.62 44.96 -7.85
C HIS A 185 -52.56 45.27 -6.67
N MET A 186 -52.32 46.31 -5.87
CA MET A 186 -53.33 46.73 -4.89
C MET A 186 -54.53 47.38 -5.60
N PRO A 187 -55.76 46.84 -5.43
CA PRO A 187 -56.94 47.46 -6.01
C PRO A 187 -57.23 48.76 -5.26
N ILE A 188 -57.24 49.87 -6.01
CA ILE A 188 -57.76 51.16 -5.55
C ILE A 188 -59.24 50.96 -5.26
N LYS A 189 -59.61 50.82 -3.98
CA LYS A 189 -61.01 50.88 -3.57
C LYS A 189 -61.48 52.33 -3.68
N SER A 190 -62.06 52.67 -4.82
CA SER A 190 -63.01 53.76 -4.91
C SER A 190 -64.28 53.37 -4.15
N GLY A 191 -64.57 54.07 -3.06
CA GLY A 191 -65.77 53.85 -2.25
C GLY A 191 -66.22 55.15 -1.60
N ILE A 192 -66.80 56.02 -2.42
CA ILE A 192 -67.66 57.11 -1.96
C ILE A 192 -68.96 56.48 -1.45
N ASN A 193 -69.40 56.84 -0.24
CA ASN A 193 -70.78 57.21 0.12
C ASN A 193 -71.06 57.01 1.62
N GLY A 194 -71.63 58.04 2.26
CA GLY A 194 -72.28 57.98 3.57
C GLY A 194 -71.88 59.11 4.49
#